data_AF-A0A3D4HAC2-F1
#
_entry.id   AF-A0A3D4HAC2-F1
#
_cell.length_a   1.000
_cell.length_b   1.000
_cell.length_c   1.000
_cell.angle_alpha   90.00
_cell.angle_beta   90.00
_cell.angle_gamma   90.00
#
_symmetry.space_group_name_H-M   'P 1'
#
loop_
_entity.id
_entity.type
_entity.pdbx_description
1 polymer ?
#
loop_
_entity_poly.entity_id
_entity_poly.type
_entity_poly.pdbx_seq_one_letter_code
_entity_poly.pdbx_strand_id
1 'polypeptide(L)'
;MISQRNLVHILALSTLLLGATALAEDTKILFVAGKKSHGYFAHENNAGSLLLAKALNESGLNFDASVYHDPEDPGWPRNRNLLKGIKAVVIYCNGGKRHVANNHVAAIDALQEKG
;
A
#
# COMPACT_ATOMS: atom_id res chain seq x y z
N MET A 1 28.99 -29.00 -35.49
CA MET A 1 28.05 -28.22 -36.33
C MET A 1 26.66 -28.34 -35.71
N ILE A 2 26.11 -27.24 -35.18
CA ILE A 2 24.76 -27.25 -34.60
C ILE A 2 23.76 -27.26 -35.75
N SER A 3 22.84 -28.21 -35.77
CA SER A 3 21.80 -28.32 -36.79
C SER A 3 20.83 -27.13 -36.73
N GLN A 4 20.41 -26.62 -37.89
CA GLN A 4 19.41 -25.55 -38.01
C GLN A 4 18.11 -25.84 -37.22
N ARG A 5 17.73 -27.12 -37.08
CA ARG A 5 16.60 -27.55 -36.22
C ARG A 5 16.86 -27.30 -34.73
N ASN A 6 18.08 -27.53 -34.27
CA ASN A 6 18.47 -27.30 -32.88
C ASN A 6 18.58 -25.79 -32.59
N LEU A 7 18.97 -24.98 -33.60
CA LEU A 7 19.05 -23.53 -33.48
C LEU A 7 17.66 -22.88 -33.32
N VAL A 8 16.65 -23.35 -34.06
CA VAL A 8 15.26 -22.88 -33.93
C VAL A 8 14.66 -23.22 -32.57
N HIS A 9 14.96 -24.40 -32.02
CA HIS A 9 14.46 -24.80 -30.70
C HIS A 9 15.16 -24.05 -29.55
N ILE A 10 16.46 -23.78 -29.68
CA ILE A 10 17.22 -22.98 -28.71
C ILE A 10 16.75 -21.51 -28.73
N LEU A 11 16.43 -20.94 -29.91
CA LEU A 11 15.87 -19.58 -30.02
C LEU A 11 14.43 -19.46 -29.48
N ALA A 12 13.61 -20.50 -29.65
CA ALA A 12 12.23 -20.50 -29.14
C ALA A 12 12.17 -20.65 -27.61
N LEU A 13 13.16 -21.31 -27.00
CA LEU A 13 13.25 -21.48 -25.55
C LEU A 13 13.80 -20.22 -24.85
N SER A 14 14.66 -19.44 -25.51
CA SER A 14 15.22 -18.20 -24.97
C SER A 14 14.24 -17.01 -25.03
N THR A 15 13.33 -16.95 -25.99
CA THR A 15 12.27 -15.92 -26.03
C THR A 15 11.18 -16.16 -24.99
N LEU A 16 10.90 -17.41 -24.62
CA LEU A 16 9.94 -17.75 -23.57
C LEU A 16 10.46 -17.37 -22.16
N LEU A 17 11.78 -17.44 -21.95
CA LEU A 17 12.42 -17.07 -20.68
C LEU A 17 12.52 -15.54 -20.48
N LEU A 18 12.59 -14.77 -21.57
CA LEU A 18 12.69 -13.30 -21.51
C LEU A 18 11.32 -12.61 -21.35
N GLY A 19 10.22 -13.28 -21.69
CA GLY A 19 8.86 -12.76 -21.58
C GLY A 19 8.17 -12.97 -20.22
N ALA A 20 8.80 -13.72 -19.30
CA ALA A 20 8.19 -14.13 -18.03
C ALA A 20 8.59 -13.27 -16.83
N THR A 21 9.12 -12.06 -17.03
CA THR A 21 9.08 -11.05 -15.97
C THR A 21 7.65 -10.51 -15.92
N ALA A 22 6.74 -11.27 -15.31
CA ALA A 22 5.46 -10.72 -14.88
C ALA A 22 5.79 -9.51 -14.00
N LEU A 23 5.51 -8.30 -14.48
CA LEU A 23 5.54 -7.11 -13.64
C LEU A 23 4.49 -7.34 -12.56
N ALA A 24 4.92 -7.79 -11.39
CA ALA A 24 4.04 -7.98 -10.25
C ALA A 24 3.42 -6.62 -9.91
N GLU A 25 2.09 -6.54 -9.90
CA GLU A 25 1.38 -5.32 -9.52
C GLU A 25 1.83 -4.87 -8.12
N ASP A 26 2.05 -3.57 -7.96
CA ASP A 26 2.46 -3.01 -6.69
C ASP A 26 1.41 -3.32 -5.60
N THR A 27 1.90 -3.72 -4.43
CA THR A 27 1.04 -3.98 -3.28
C THR A 27 0.56 -2.65 -2.72
N LYS A 28 -0.75 -2.40 -2.84
CA LYS A 28 -1.36 -1.13 -2.42
C LYS A 28 -1.55 -1.07 -0.91
N ILE A 29 -0.98 -0.03 -0.30
CA ILE A 29 -1.02 0.23 1.14
C ILE A 29 -1.67 1.59 1.36
N LEU A 30 -2.67 1.64 2.26
CA LEU A 30 -3.31 2.89 2.65
C LEU A 30 -2.94 3.25 4.08
N PHE A 31 -2.25 4.38 4.25
CA PHE A 31 -2.04 5.01 5.54
C PHE A 31 -3.23 5.88 5.89
N VAL A 32 -3.68 5.78 7.14
CA VAL A 32 -4.77 6.57 7.71
C VAL A 32 -4.24 7.26 8.96
N ALA A 33 -4.03 8.57 8.86
CA ALA A 33 -3.50 9.38 9.94
C ALA A 33 -4.62 9.91 10.84
N GLY A 34 -4.42 9.88 12.15
CA GLY A 34 -5.33 10.51 13.10
C GLY A 34 -5.18 12.02 13.18
N LYS A 35 -6.27 12.71 13.53
CA LYS A 35 -6.31 14.16 13.73
C LYS A 35 -5.19 14.67 14.65
N LYS A 36 -4.64 15.84 14.29
CA LYS A 36 -3.68 16.59 15.11
C LYS A 36 -4.20 16.74 16.55
N SER A 37 -3.35 16.42 17.52
CA SER A 37 -3.70 16.48 18.95
C SER A 37 -2.85 17.47 19.75
N HIS A 38 -1.67 17.84 19.26
CA HIS A 38 -0.70 18.71 19.94
C HIS A 38 -0.12 19.75 18.97
N GLY A 39 0.75 20.62 19.46
CA GLY A 39 1.46 21.62 18.65
C GLY A 39 2.41 21.00 17.62
N TYR A 40 2.97 21.86 16.75
CA TYR A 40 3.98 21.44 15.77
C TYR A 40 5.20 20.83 16.47
N PHE A 41 5.84 19.86 15.80
CA PHE A 41 6.98 19.08 16.32
C PHE A 41 6.66 18.12 17.48
N ALA A 42 5.39 17.84 17.74
CA ALA A 42 4.94 16.81 18.67
C ALA A 42 4.37 15.59 17.93
N HIS A 43 3.22 15.06 18.36
CA HIS A 43 2.52 13.91 17.76
C HIS A 43 1.94 14.23 16.36
N GLU A 44 2.81 14.36 15.36
CA GLU A 44 2.46 14.67 13.97
C GLU A 44 2.20 13.38 13.16
N ASN A 45 1.05 12.77 13.40
CA ASN A 45 0.64 11.50 12.79
C ASN A 45 0.64 11.54 11.25
N ASN A 46 0.17 12.65 10.65
CA ASN A 46 0.12 12.81 9.19
C ASN A 46 1.53 12.91 8.59
N ALA A 47 2.39 13.75 9.18
CA ALA A 47 3.77 13.90 8.72
C ALA A 47 4.54 12.58 8.84
N GLY A 48 4.37 11.85 9.95
CA GLY A 48 4.97 10.52 10.11
C GLY A 48 4.45 9.49 9.11
N SER A 49 3.14 9.52 8.80
CA SER A 49 2.55 8.64 7.77
C SER A 49 3.11 8.95 6.38
N LEU A 50 3.25 10.24 6.03
CA LEU A 50 3.87 10.67 4.77
C LEU A 50 5.34 10.21 4.67
N LEU A 51 6.10 10.33 5.75
CA LEU A 51 7.48 9.87 5.80
C LEU A 51 7.59 8.35 5.60
N LEU A 52 6.76 7.57 6.29
CA LEU A 52 6.75 6.10 6.18
C LEU A 52 6.27 5.63 4.79
N ALA A 53 5.22 6.22 4.25
CA ALA A 53 4.74 5.92 2.90
C ALA A 53 5.83 6.21 1.86
N LYS A 54 6.51 7.36 1.97
CA LYS A 54 7.65 7.70 1.10
C LYS A 54 8.77 6.66 1.20
N ALA A 55 9.14 6.26 2.42
CA ALA A 55 10.18 5.25 2.63
C ALA A 55 9.81 3.88 2.03
N LEU A 56 8.54 3.47 2.10
CA LEU A 56 8.06 2.24 1.46
C LEU A 56 8.16 2.33 -0.07
N ASN A 57 7.70 3.43 -0.65
CA ASN A 57 7.76 3.63 -2.10
C ASN A 57 9.20 3.74 -2.62
N GLU A 58 10.14 4.25 -1.80
CA GLU A 58 11.56 4.37 -2.14
C GLU A 58 12.39 3.14 -1.77
N SER A 59 11.79 2.11 -1.17
CA SER A 59 12.50 0.94 -0.66
C SER A 59 13.08 0.03 -1.76
N GLY A 60 12.66 0.21 -3.01
CA GLY A 60 12.96 -0.70 -4.12
C GLY A 60 12.12 -1.98 -4.10
N LEU A 61 11.13 -2.07 -3.21
CA LEU A 61 10.11 -3.12 -3.19
C LEU A 61 8.86 -2.67 -3.97
N ASN A 62 8.05 -3.62 -4.44
CA ASN A 62 6.83 -3.35 -5.21
C ASN A 62 5.67 -2.92 -4.29
N PHE A 63 5.77 -1.71 -3.72
CA PHE A 63 4.73 -1.09 -2.90
C PHE A 63 4.18 0.18 -3.54
N ASP A 64 2.87 0.35 -3.44
CA ASP A 64 2.16 1.59 -3.73
C ASP A 64 1.51 2.08 -2.44
N ALA A 65 2.26 2.84 -1.65
CA ALA A 65 1.81 3.40 -0.39
C ALA A 65 1.27 4.82 -0.58
N SER A 66 0.02 5.02 -0.17
CA SER A 66 -0.67 6.31 -0.18
C SER A 66 -1.11 6.71 1.22
N VAL A 67 -1.24 8.01 1.49
CA VAL A 67 -1.76 8.54 2.75
C VAL A 67 -3.10 9.21 2.49
N TYR A 68 -4.15 8.73 3.17
CA TYR A 68 -5.41 9.45 3.19
C TYR A 68 -5.30 10.67 4.11
N HIS A 69 -5.62 11.82 3.56
CA HIS A 69 -5.68 13.08 4.28
C HIS A 69 -6.92 13.86 3.85
N ASP A 70 -7.77 14.17 4.81
CA ASP A 70 -8.90 15.08 4.67
C ASP A 70 -8.66 16.25 5.64
N PRO A 71 -8.51 17.50 5.14
CA PRO A 71 -8.22 18.65 5.98
C PRO A 71 -9.39 19.03 6.90
N GLU A 72 -10.63 18.73 6.50
CA GLU A 72 -11.85 19.07 7.26
C GLU A 72 -12.23 17.95 8.24
N ASP A 73 -12.06 16.69 7.84
CA ASP A 73 -12.33 15.52 8.69
C ASP A 73 -11.19 14.49 8.67
N PRO A 74 -10.04 14.78 9.30
CA PRO A 74 -8.90 13.87 9.31
C PRO A 74 -9.22 12.60 10.11
N GLY A 75 -8.98 11.43 9.51
CA GLY A 75 -9.25 10.15 10.15
C GLY A 75 -9.67 9.09 9.15
N TRP A 76 -10.68 8.29 9.48
CA TRP A 76 -11.09 7.15 8.67
C TRP A 76 -11.75 7.61 7.36
N PRO A 77 -11.38 7.04 6.20
CA PRO A 77 -11.93 7.45 4.91
C PRO A 77 -13.45 7.19 4.83
N ARG A 78 -14.23 8.26 4.60
CA ARG A 78 -15.68 8.15 4.36
C ARG A 78 -16.00 7.45 3.04
N ASN A 79 -15.19 7.71 2.01
CA ASN A 79 -15.34 7.04 0.71
C ASN A 79 -14.73 5.63 0.77
N ARG A 80 -15.60 4.62 0.94
CA ARG A 80 -15.20 3.20 0.97
C ARG A 80 -14.47 2.72 -0.29
N ASN A 81 -14.59 3.41 -1.42
CA ASN A 81 -13.83 3.05 -2.62
C ASN A 81 -12.32 3.20 -2.42
N LEU A 82 -11.86 4.03 -1.47
CA LEU A 82 -10.44 4.14 -1.13
C LEU A 82 -9.86 2.86 -0.52
N LEU A 83 -10.72 1.94 -0.05
CA LEU A 83 -10.32 0.65 0.49
C LEU A 83 -10.32 -0.48 -0.56
N LYS A 84 -10.72 -0.20 -1.81
CA LYS A 84 -10.74 -1.21 -2.88
C LYS A 84 -9.32 -1.54 -3.33
N GLY A 85 -9.00 -2.83 -3.35
CA GLY A 85 -7.70 -3.33 -3.79
C GLY A 85 -6.54 -3.05 -2.80
N ILE A 86 -6.82 -2.41 -1.65
CA ILE A 86 -5.85 -2.21 -0.59
C ILE A 86 -5.55 -3.56 0.08
N LYS A 87 -4.26 -3.87 0.23
CA LYS A 87 -3.74 -5.08 0.88
C LYS A 87 -3.32 -4.85 2.33
N ALA A 88 -3.04 -3.60 2.70
CA ALA A 88 -2.77 -3.25 4.08
C ALA A 88 -3.28 -1.84 4.39
N VAL A 89 -3.90 -1.69 5.56
CA VAL A 89 -4.24 -0.38 6.13
C VAL A 89 -3.31 -0.13 7.32
N VAL A 90 -2.56 0.97 7.27
CA VAL A 90 -1.66 1.40 8.35
C VAL A 90 -2.31 2.56 9.10
N ILE A 91 -2.57 2.40 10.39
CA ILE A 91 -3.20 3.44 11.21
C ILE A 91 -2.14 4.03 12.14
N TYR A 92 -1.82 5.31 11.92
CA TYR A 92 -0.97 6.07 12.85
C TYR A 92 -1.81 7.16 13.51
N CYS A 93 -2.14 7.00 14.79
CA CYS A 93 -3.02 7.91 15.51
C CYS A 93 -2.83 7.88 17.02
N ASN A 94 -3.55 8.79 17.72
CA ASN A 94 -3.68 8.73 19.17
C ASN A 94 -4.56 7.53 19.57
N GLY A 95 -4.27 6.91 20.72
CA GLY A 95 -5.09 5.82 21.26
C GLY A 95 -6.40 6.26 21.92
N GLY A 96 -7.07 5.30 22.56
CA GLY A 96 -8.28 5.53 23.36
C GLY A 96 -9.45 6.10 22.55
N LYS A 97 -10.17 7.08 23.12
CA LYS A 97 -11.33 7.70 22.45
C LYS A 97 -11.01 8.39 21.12
N ARG A 98 -9.74 8.72 20.86
CA ARG A 98 -9.28 9.39 19.63
C ARG A 98 -8.71 8.43 18.59
N HIS A 99 -8.80 7.12 18.82
CA HIS A 99 -8.33 6.12 17.87
C HIS A 99 -9.19 6.12 16.60
N VAL A 100 -8.55 6.18 15.44
CA VAL A 100 -9.25 6.34 14.15
C VAL A 100 -10.15 5.15 13.80
N ALA A 101 -9.81 3.95 14.27
CA ALA A 101 -10.64 2.76 14.07
C ALA A 101 -11.93 2.73 14.91
N ASN A 102 -12.11 3.65 15.87
CA ASN A 102 -13.32 3.67 16.69
C ASN A 102 -14.54 3.84 15.78
N ASN A 103 -15.55 2.97 15.95
CA ASN A 103 -16.74 2.87 15.10
C ASN A 103 -16.50 2.36 13.66
N HIS A 104 -15.29 1.92 13.33
CA HIS A 104 -14.93 1.38 12.01
C HIS A 104 -14.41 -0.08 12.07
N VAL A 105 -14.56 -0.75 13.21
CA VAL A 105 -14.11 -2.14 13.44
C VAL A 105 -14.65 -3.09 12.36
N ALA A 106 -15.96 -3.05 12.07
CA ALA A 106 -16.55 -3.89 11.03
C ALA A 106 -15.97 -3.65 9.62
N ALA A 107 -15.46 -2.46 9.33
CA ALA A 107 -14.79 -2.19 8.06
C ALA A 107 -13.38 -2.76 8.03
N ILE A 108 -12.70 -2.81 9.17
CA ILE A 108 -11.40 -3.47 9.34
C ILE A 108 -11.56 -4.98 9.25
N ASP A 109 -12.55 -5.55 9.94
CA ASP A 109 -12.86 -6.99 9.88
C ASP A 109 -13.10 -7.42 8.42
N ALA A 110 -13.93 -6.67 7.68
CA ALA A 110 -14.21 -6.92 6.27
C ALA A 110 -13.00 -6.74 5.34
N LEU A 111 -11.94 -6.04 5.78
CA LEU A 111 -10.67 -6.00 5.07
C LEU A 111 -9.82 -7.23 5.41
N GLN A 112 -9.72 -7.60 6.69
CA GLN A 112 -8.95 -8.75 7.14
C GLN A 112 -9.48 -10.07 6.56
N GLU A 113 -10.80 -10.21 6.40
CA GLU A 113 -11.43 -11.37 5.76
C GLU A 113 -10.99 -11.59 4.30
N LYS A 114 -10.43 -10.56 3.64
CA LYS A 114 -9.98 -10.63 2.24
C LYS A 114 -8.52 -11.06 2.08
N GLY A 115 -7.78 -11.20 3.20
CA GLY A 115 -6.33 -11.37 3.21
C GLY A 115 -5.59 -10.17 2.64
#